data_AF-A0A7V9BJU8-F1
#
_entry.id   AF-A0A7V9BJU8-F1
#
_cell.length_a   1.000
_cell.length_b   1.000
_cell.length_c   1.000
_cell.angle_alpha   90.00
_cell.angle_beta   90.00
_cell.angle_gamma   90.00
#
_symmetry.space_group_name_H-M   'P 1'
#
loop_
_entity.id
_entity.type
_entity.pdbx_description
1 polymer ?
#
loop_
_entity_poly.entity_id
_entity_poly.type
_entity_poly.pdbx_seq_one_letter_code
_entity_poly.pdbx_strand_id
1 'polypeptide(L)'
;MTRLRGVALVVFVGAVALGTVRDPAPVLSGSAGLMLEADLHVHPFPGDGSLPVWELQREAGRRGLDVIAVTGHNSRAGLAIGRLVPLDPAGPIVLPGQEVTAPGFHLIAVGITRLIDWRLSARAAIADAHAQGGVAIAAHPLGSWGGDDLEALRSLDGIEVAHPIARGPRSVGVRLGEFFNRVRAVNPDVAPIGSTDFHMTAPLGLCRTYLLVGERSAAGALDAIRRGRTVARDSNGRLFGAPEHVAAVERSLAFASPRAVVPGDERLIALVALLALGALSLGGPPR
;
A
#
# COMPACT_ATOMS: atom_id res chain seq x y z
N MET A 1 33.20 25.83 12.63
CA MET A 1 32.42 24.73 12.04
C MET A 1 32.09 23.60 13.03
N THR A 2 32.99 23.24 13.95
CA THR A 2 32.76 22.17 14.96
C THR A 2 31.67 22.47 15.99
N ARG A 3 31.58 23.70 16.52
CA ARG A 3 30.49 24.08 17.46
C ARG A 3 29.10 24.00 16.83
N LEU A 4 28.95 24.45 15.58
CA LEU A 4 27.67 24.40 14.86
C LEU A 4 27.23 22.94 14.61
N ARG A 5 28.18 22.06 14.27
CA ARG A 5 27.92 20.61 14.14
C ARG A 5 27.54 19.95 15.46
N GLY A 6 28.18 20.32 16.55
CA GLY A 6 27.82 19.84 17.89
C GLY A 6 26.38 20.22 18.26
N VAL A 7 25.99 21.48 18.02
CA VAL A 7 24.62 21.95 18.24
C VAL A 7 23.64 21.22 17.31
N ALA A 8 23.96 21.08 16.02
CA ALA A 8 23.10 20.36 15.08
C ALA A 8 22.90 18.89 15.46
N LEU A 9 23.94 18.21 15.95
CA LEU A 9 23.83 16.83 16.42
C LEU A 9 22.92 16.72 17.64
N VAL A 10 23.07 17.61 18.63
CA VAL A 10 22.20 17.62 19.82
C VAL A 10 20.75 17.90 19.45
N VAL A 11 20.51 18.87 18.55
CA VAL A 11 19.16 19.18 18.05
C VAL A 11 18.57 17.98 17.29
N PHE A 12 19.35 17.33 16.43
CA PHE A 12 18.91 16.15 15.69
C PHE A 12 18.54 15.01 16.64
N VAL A 13 19.43 14.63 17.55
CA VAL A 13 19.19 13.54 18.51
C VAL A 13 18.01 13.87 19.43
N GLY A 14 17.93 15.12 19.92
CA GLY A 14 16.81 15.57 20.75
C GLY A 14 15.48 15.53 20.02
N ALA A 15 15.43 15.96 18.77
CA ALA A 15 14.23 15.92 17.94
C ALA A 15 13.81 14.47 17.63
N VAL A 16 14.75 13.58 17.31
CA VAL A 16 14.47 12.15 17.09
C VAL A 16 13.95 11.50 18.38
N ALA A 17 14.59 11.73 19.51
CA ALA A 17 14.17 11.17 20.80
C ALA A 17 12.77 11.69 21.19
N LEU A 18 12.53 13.00 21.06
CA LEU A 18 11.24 13.60 21.35
C LEU A 18 10.13 13.06 20.41
N GLY A 19 10.43 12.94 19.12
CA GLY A 19 9.51 12.36 18.14
C GLY A 19 9.18 10.91 18.45
N THR A 20 10.17 10.12 18.88
CA THR A 20 10.00 8.71 19.27
C THR A 20 9.12 8.57 20.52
N VAL A 21 9.32 9.42 21.53
CA VAL A 21 8.54 9.39 22.78
C VAL A 21 7.10 9.86 22.55
N ARG A 22 6.90 10.80 21.62
CA ARG A 22 5.57 11.32 21.27
C ARG A 22 4.86 10.49 20.20
N ASP A 23 5.52 9.47 19.68
CA ASP A 23 4.97 8.61 18.64
C ASP A 23 3.66 7.96 19.15
N PRO A 24 2.49 8.32 18.59
CA PRO A 24 1.24 7.76 19.04
C PRO A 24 1.24 6.27 18.75
N ALA A 25 0.78 5.49 19.73
CA ALA A 25 0.56 4.07 19.54
C ALA A 25 -0.34 3.85 18.31
N PRO A 26 -0.10 2.77 17.52
CA PRO A 26 -0.95 2.42 16.40
C PRO A 26 -2.41 2.39 16.84
N VAL A 27 -3.25 3.21 16.22
CA VAL A 27 -4.68 3.13 16.40
C VAL A 27 -5.19 2.23 15.28
N LEU A 28 -5.33 0.94 15.58
CA LEU A 28 -6.08 0.06 14.69
C LEU A 28 -7.48 0.64 14.51
N SER A 29 -8.00 0.61 13.28
CA SER A 29 -9.38 0.98 13.04
C SER A 29 -10.23 0.04 13.87
N GLY A 30 -10.84 0.55 14.94
CA GLY A 30 -11.75 -0.20 15.80
C GLY A 30 -13.07 -0.46 15.08
N SER A 31 -13.05 -0.84 13.79
CA SER A 31 -14.25 -1.31 13.13
C SER A 31 -14.74 -2.51 13.94
N ALA A 32 -15.82 -2.30 14.68
CA ALA A 32 -16.52 -3.33 15.43
C ALA A 32 -17.23 -4.31 14.48
N GLY A 33 -16.57 -4.70 13.38
CA GLY A 33 -17.19 -5.33 12.24
C GLY A 33 -16.17 -6.01 11.33
N LEU A 34 -16.74 -6.86 10.49
CA LEU A 34 -16.15 -7.69 9.45
C LEU A 34 -15.50 -6.86 8.30
N MET A 35 -14.77 -5.78 8.62
CA MET A 35 -14.20 -4.83 7.65
C MET A 35 -12.79 -4.37 8.06
N LEU A 36 -11.80 -4.57 7.19
CA LEU A 36 -10.42 -4.11 7.35
C LEU A 36 -10.09 -3.01 6.33
N GLU A 37 -9.22 -2.07 6.70
CA GLU A 37 -8.65 -1.09 5.77
C GLU A 37 -7.28 -1.52 5.27
N ALA A 38 -7.08 -1.52 3.95
CA ALA A 38 -5.89 -2.04 3.31
C ALA A 38 -5.25 -1.05 2.32
N ASP A 39 -3.91 -1.04 2.27
CA ASP A 39 -3.15 -0.52 1.14
C ASP A 39 -2.29 -1.65 0.55
N LEU A 40 -2.64 -2.08 -0.67
CA LEU A 40 -2.13 -3.33 -1.25
C LEU A 40 -0.97 -3.10 -2.24
N HIS A 41 -0.47 -1.86 -2.34
CA HIS A 41 0.60 -1.49 -3.25
C HIS A 41 1.59 -0.55 -2.54
N VAL A 42 2.58 -1.13 -1.87
CA VAL A 42 3.50 -0.41 -0.99
C VAL A 42 4.94 -0.87 -1.23
N HIS A 43 5.83 0.06 -1.55
CA HIS A 43 7.21 -0.22 -1.90
C HIS A 43 8.10 -0.12 -0.67
N PRO A 44 8.86 -1.17 -0.33
CA PRO A 44 9.78 -1.14 0.80
C PRO A 44 11.17 -0.64 0.40
N PHE A 45 11.90 -0.12 1.39
CA PHE A 45 13.36 -0.12 1.38
C PHE A 45 13.88 -1.49 1.86
N PRO A 46 14.93 -2.08 1.24
CA PRO A 46 15.66 -1.60 0.07
C PRO A 46 14.89 -1.81 -1.24
N GLY A 47 15.04 -0.84 -2.15
CA GLY A 47 14.25 -0.70 -3.36
C GLY A 47 14.11 0.79 -3.66
N ASP A 48 13.00 1.17 -4.27
CA ASP A 48 12.59 2.56 -4.48
C ASP A 48 11.58 3.06 -3.44
N GLY A 49 11.20 2.20 -2.49
CA GLY A 49 10.54 2.61 -1.27
C GLY A 49 11.46 3.38 -0.33
N SER A 50 10.90 4.37 0.37
CA SER A 50 11.61 5.24 1.33
C SER A 50 11.68 4.68 2.75
N LEU A 51 10.82 3.71 3.10
CA LEU A 51 10.71 3.17 4.45
C LEU A 51 10.98 1.66 4.48
N PRO A 52 11.73 1.17 5.48
CA PRO A 52 11.84 -0.26 5.71
C PRO A 52 10.52 -0.84 6.22
N VAL A 53 10.33 -2.16 6.10
CA VAL A 53 9.04 -2.84 6.36
C VAL A 53 8.47 -2.59 7.76
N TRP A 54 9.31 -2.51 8.79
CA TRP A 54 8.84 -2.24 10.15
C TRP A 54 8.32 -0.79 10.33
N GLU A 55 8.91 0.18 9.62
CA GLU A 55 8.38 1.55 9.62
C GLU A 55 7.13 1.66 8.77
N LEU A 56 7.02 0.89 7.67
CA LEU A 56 5.79 0.79 6.90
C LEU A 56 4.63 0.25 7.76
N GLN A 57 4.88 -0.76 8.61
CA GLN A 57 3.87 -1.28 9.53
C GLN A 57 3.44 -0.23 10.55
N ARG A 58 4.39 0.53 11.12
CA ARG A 58 4.08 1.62 12.06
C ARG A 58 3.28 2.74 11.40
N GLU A 59 3.72 3.19 10.23
CA GLU A 59 3.02 4.23 9.48
C GLU A 59 1.63 3.76 9.06
N ALA A 60 1.47 2.51 8.62
CA ALA A 60 0.15 1.94 8.35
C ALA A 60 -0.79 2.04 9.56
N GLY A 61 -0.29 1.76 10.75
CA GLY A 61 -1.03 1.90 12.01
C GLY A 61 -1.43 3.35 12.30
N ARG A 62 -0.51 4.31 12.14
CA ARG A 62 -0.82 5.75 12.23
C ARG A 62 -1.89 6.20 11.24
N ARG A 63 -1.94 5.57 10.08
CA ARG A 63 -2.87 5.88 8.97
C ARG A 63 -4.21 5.15 9.07
N GLY A 64 -4.40 4.38 10.16
CA GLY A 64 -5.60 3.60 10.42
C GLY A 64 -5.81 2.48 9.42
N LEU A 65 -4.72 1.90 8.89
CA LEU A 65 -4.77 0.72 8.05
C LEU A 65 -4.64 -0.52 8.94
N ASP A 66 -5.40 -1.55 8.62
CA ASP A 66 -5.33 -2.85 9.26
C ASP A 66 -4.45 -3.84 8.49
N VAL A 67 -4.25 -3.60 7.18
CA VAL A 67 -3.48 -4.44 6.28
C VAL A 67 -2.61 -3.57 5.35
N ILE A 68 -1.37 -3.99 5.12
CA ILE A 68 -0.59 -3.52 3.98
C ILE A 68 -0.02 -4.71 3.20
N ALA A 69 0.14 -4.56 1.90
CA ALA A 69 0.95 -5.50 1.10
C ALA A 69 2.26 -4.83 0.69
N VAL A 70 3.37 -5.48 1.00
CA VAL A 70 4.72 -5.00 0.65
C VAL A 70 5.11 -5.61 -0.69
N THR A 71 5.19 -4.78 -1.73
CA THR A 71 5.19 -5.19 -3.14
C THR A 71 6.33 -4.54 -3.92
N GLY A 72 7.58 -4.72 -3.48
CA GLY A 72 8.73 -4.14 -4.20
C GLY A 72 8.89 -4.70 -5.62
N HIS A 73 9.38 -3.86 -6.54
CA HIS A 73 9.59 -4.23 -7.95
C HIS A 73 10.59 -5.37 -8.12
N ASN A 74 10.11 -6.53 -8.57
CA ASN A 74 10.95 -7.67 -8.97
C ASN A 74 12.09 -8.02 -7.98
N SER A 75 11.90 -7.71 -6.69
CA SER A 75 12.97 -7.62 -5.71
C SER A 75 12.94 -8.81 -4.75
N ARG A 76 13.97 -9.65 -4.80
CA ARG A 76 14.13 -10.76 -3.85
C ARG A 76 14.29 -10.26 -2.42
N ALA A 77 15.01 -9.15 -2.25
CA ALA A 77 15.23 -8.54 -0.94
C ALA A 77 13.92 -8.02 -0.35
N GLY A 78 13.11 -7.29 -1.13
CA GLY A 78 11.81 -6.78 -0.70
C GLY A 78 10.88 -7.91 -0.24
N LEU A 79 10.76 -8.98 -1.04
CA LEU A 79 9.94 -10.14 -0.68
C LEU A 79 10.47 -10.87 0.57
N ALA A 80 11.78 -11.08 0.66
CA ALA A 80 12.38 -11.77 1.82
C ALA A 80 12.19 -10.96 3.12
N ILE A 81 12.40 -9.65 3.08
CA ILE A 81 12.24 -8.76 4.24
C ILE A 81 10.78 -8.73 4.69
N GLY A 82 9.82 -8.63 3.75
CA GLY A 82 8.39 -8.70 4.06
C GLY A 82 7.95 -10.02 4.72
N ARG A 83 8.73 -11.10 4.56
CA ARG A 83 8.44 -12.42 5.14
C ARG A 83 9.17 -12.71 6.46
N LEU A 84 10.38 -12.17 6.62
CA LEU A 84 11.32 -12.63 7.65
C LEU A 84 11.52 -11.63 8.78
N VAL A 85 11.18 -10.36 8.58
CA VAL A 85 11.34 -9.35 9.63
C VAL A 85 10.32 -9.60 10.75
N PRO A 86 10.75 -9.61 12.03
CA PRO A 86 9.83 -9.63 13.15
C PRO A 86 9.03 -8.33 13.19
N LEU A 87 7.71 -8.46 13.18
CA LEU A 87 6.76 -7.35 13.16
C LEU A 87 5.93 -7.35 14.43
N ASP A 88 5.33 -6.19 14.74
CA ASP A 88 4.44 -6.06 15.88
C ASP A 88 3.15 -6.86 15.61
N PRO A 89 2.84 -7.91 16.39
CA PRO A 89 1.62 -8.71 16.20
C PRO A 89 0.34 -7.91 16.50
N ALA A 90 0.44 -6.84 17.29
CA ALA A 90 -0.67 -5.92 17.54
C ALA A 90 -0.82 -4.87 16.43
N GLY A 91 0.17 -4.75 15.53
CA GLY A 91 0.14 -3.82 14.41
C GLY A 91 -0.71 -4.30 13.22
N PRO A 92 -0.74 -3.51 12.14
CA PRO A 92 -1.33 -3.92 10.86
C PRO A 92 -0.71 -5.22 10.33
N ILE A 93 -1.54 -6.05 9.68
CA ILE A 93 -1.10 -7.26 9.00
C ILE A 93 -0.25 -6.85 7.79
N VAL A 94 0.98 -7.36 7.72
CA VAL A 94 1.84 -7.15 6.56
C VAL A 94 1.82 -8.40 5.69
N LEU A 95 1.26 -8.26 4.49
CA LEU A 95 1.23 -9.31 3.48
C LEU A 95 2.49 -9.23 2.62
N PRO A 96 3.25 -10.33 2.48
CA PRO A 96 4.38 -10.37 1.56
C PRO A 96 3.88 -10.38 0.11
N GLY A 97 4.55 -9.64 -0.76
CA GLY A 97 4.18 -9.54 -2.15
C GLY A 97 5.33 -9.13 -3.07
N GLN A 98 4.98 -8.93 -4.33
CA GLN A 98 5.85 -8.43 -5.38
C GLN A 98 4.99 -7.63 -6.34
N GLU A 99 5.48 -6.47 -6.79
CA GLU A 99 5.02 -5.93 -8.06
C GLU A 99 5.87 -6.53 -9.17
N VAL A 100 5.25 -7.37 -9.99
CA VAL A 100 5.85 -7.92 -11.21
C VAL A 100 5.78 -6.82 -12.26
N THR A 101 6.91 -6.16 -12.47
CA THR A 101 7.03 -5.07 -13.43
C THR A 101 7.56 -5.60 -14.75
N ALA A 102 6.68 -5.71 -15.74
CA ALA A 102 6.98 -6.19 -17.08
C ALA A 102 6.68 -5.11 -18.13
N PRO A 103 7.29 -5.14 -19.34
CA PRO A 103 7.09 -4.08 -20.35
C PRO A 103 5.64 -3.80 -20.77
N GLY A 104 4.74 -4.79 -20.65
CA GLY A 104 3.35 -4.68 -21.10
C GLY A 104 2.29 -4.66 -19.98
N PHE A 105 2.68 -4.98 -18.74
CA PHE A 105 1.77 -5.07 -17.60
C PHE A 105 2.53 -4.95 -16.29
N HIS A 106 1.85 -4.48 -15.26
CA HIS A 106 2.36 -4.46 -13.90
C HIS A 106 1.39 -5.25 -13.02
N LEU A 107 1.84 -6.31 -12.38
CA LEU A 107 0.99 -7.20 -11.58
C LEU A 107 1.41 -7.15 -10.11
N ILE A 108 0.50 -6.74 -9.25
CA ILE A 108 0.68 -6.85 -7.81
C ILE A 108 0.29 -8.28 -7.40
N ALA A 109 1.29 -9.08 -7.02
CA ALA A 109 1.10 -10.42 -6.50
C ALA A 109 1.25 -10.40 -4.97
N VAL A 110 0.18 -10.72 -4.25
CA VAL A 110 0.12 -10.65 -2.77
C VAL A 110 -0.09 -12.04 -2.18
N GLY A 111 0.55 -12.32 -1.05
CA GLY A 111 0.48 -13.62 -0.39
C GLY A 111 1.40 -14.67 -1.03
N ILE A 112 2.42 -14.23 -1.76
CA ILE A 112 3.38 -15.12 -2.43
C ILE A 112 4.61 -15.39 -1.54
N THR A 113 5.32 -16.48 -1.81
CA THR A 113 6.50 -16.90 -1.01
C THR A 113 7.80 -16.90 -1.80
N ARG A 114 7.71 -16.95 -3.13
CA ARG A 114 8.83 -16.85 -4.06
C ARG A 114 8.52 -15.83 -5.16
N LEU A 115 9.56 -15.26 -5.76
CA LEU A 115 9.40 -14.35 -6.88
C LEU A 115 8.72 -15.04 -8.06
N ILE A 116 7.93 -14.24 -8.77
CA ILE A 116 7.38 -14.52 -10.09
C ILE A 116 8.32 -13.88 -11.12
N ASP A 117 8.68 -14.62 -12.17
CA ASP A 117 9.54 -14.10 -13.23
C ASP A 117 8.79 -13.06 -14.08
N TRP A 118 9.31 -11.84 -14.14
CA TRP A 118 8.73 -10.72 -14.87
C TRP A 118 8.78 -10.88 -16.40
N ARG A 119 9.50 -11.89 -16.90
CA ARG A 119 9.52 -12.26 -18.32
C ARG A 119 8.32 -13.09 -18.75
N LEU A 120 7.53 -13.59 -17.81
CA LEU A 120 6.32 -14.34 -18.09
C LEU A 120 5.27 -13.44 -18.75
N SER A 121 4.34 -14.07 -19.50
CA SER A 121 3.11 -13.38 -19.90
C SER A 121 2.26 -13.05 -18.68
N ALA A 122 1.35 -12.08 -18.79
CA ALA A 122 0.41 -11.73 -17.71
C ALA A 122 -0.33 -12.97 -17.19
N ARG A 123 -0.87 -13.80 -18.10
CA ARG A 123 -1.54 -15.05 -17.75
C ARG A 123 -0.67 -16.01 -16.94
N ALA A 124 0.59 -16.21 -17.36
CA ALA A 124 1.50 -17.11 -16.66
C ALA A 124 1.94 -16.53 -15.30
N ALA A 125 2.11 -15.21 -15.17
CA ALA A 125 2.40 -14.55 -13.91
C ALA A 125 1.21 -14.65 -12.92
N ILE A 126 -0.02 -14.48 -13.40
CA ILE A 126 -1.25 -14.69 -12.60
C ILE A 126 -1.32 -16.13 -12.10
N ALA A 127 -1.16 -17.10 -13.00
CA ALA A 127 -1.18 -18.52 -12.63
C ALA A 127 -0.09 -18.89 -11.61
N ASP A 128 1.09 -18.27 -11.71
CA ASP A 128 2.17 -18.42 -10.73
C ASP A 128 1.76 -17.87 -9.36
N ALA A 129 1.20 -16.66 -9.28
CA ALA A 129 0.70 -16.10 -8.03
C ALA A 129 -0.34 -17.02 -7.36
N HIS A 130 -1.27 -17.56 -8.15
CA HIS A 130 -2.30 -18.51 -7.67
C HIS A 130 -1.71 -19.83 -7.20
N ALA A 131 -0.71 -20.38 -7.90
CA ALA A 131 -0.04 -21.62 -7.51
C ALA A 131 0.67 -21.52 -6.15
N GLN A 132 0.96 -20.30 -5.69
CA GLN A 132 1.51 -20.02 -4.37
C GLN A 132 0.44 -19.74 -3.30
N GLY A 133 -0.86 -19.78 -3.66
CA GLY A 133 -1.98 -19.43 -2.79
C GLY A 133 -2.26 -17.92 -2.69
N GLY A 134 -1.53 -17.11 -3.45
CA GLY A 134 -1.66 -15.66 -3.48
C GLY A 134 -2.84 -15.17 -4.32
N VAL A 135 -2.91 -13.85 -4.49
CA VAL A 135 -3.83 -13.15 -5.38
C VAL A 135 -3.05 -12.27 -6.36
N ALA A 136 -3.66 -12.00 -7.50
CA ALA A 136 -3.10 -11.28 -8.62
C ALA A 136 -3.95 -10.04 -8.94
N ILE A 137 -3.40 -8.86 -8.70
CA ILE A 137 -4.07 -7.57 -8.85
C ILE A 137 -3.43 -6.79 -10.00
N ALA A 138 -4.23 -6.28 -10.92
CA ALA A 138 -3.74 -5.40 -11.97
C ALA A 138 -3.32 -4.04 -11.40
N ALA A 139 -2.00 -3.77 -11.39
CA ALA A 139 -1.43 -2.51 -10.96
C ALA A 139 -1.66 -1.45 -12.04
N HIS A 140 -2.20 -0.31 -11.63
CA HIS A 140 -2.44 0.91 -12.41
C HIS A 140 -2.50 0.67 -13.93
N PRO A 141 -3.49 -0.11 -14.43
CA PRO A 141 -3.45 -0.76 -15.74
C PRO A 141 -3.60 0.20 -16.92
N LEU A 142 -2.55 0.99 -17.17
CA LEU A 142 -2.44 1.92 -18.29
C LEU A 142 -1.69 1.30 -19.49
N GLY A 143 -1.03 0.16 -19.28
CA GLY A 143 -0.38 -0.65 -20.30
C GLY A 143 -1.34 -1.56 -21.08
N SER A 144 -0.79 -2.35 -22.00
CA SER A 144 -1.57 -3.18 -22.92
C SER A 144 -2.09 -4.49 -22.33
N TRP A 145 -1.54 -4.97 -21.21
CA TRP A 145 -1.94 -6.23 -20.53
C TRP A 145 -1.96 -7.46 -21.45
N GLY A 146 -1.03 -7.51 -22.40
CA GLY A 146 -0.94 -8.61 -23.37
C GLY A 146 -2.00 -8.55 -24.49
N GLY A 147 -2.74 -7.44 -24.63
CA GLY A 147 -3.81 -7.27 -25.61
C GLY A 147 -5.15 -7.84 -25.11
N ASP A 148 -5.93 -8.44 -26.01
CA ASP A 148 -7.22 -9.07 -25.71
C ASP A 148 -7.08 -10.50 -25.14
N ASP A 149 -6.06 -10.80 -24.32
CA ASP A 149 -5.93 -12.11 -23.65
C ASP A 149 -7.02 -12.24 -22.57
N LEU A 150 -8.23 -12.61 -23.01
CA LEU A 150 -9.41 -12.71 -22.17
C LEU A 150 -9.22 -13.70 -21.02
N GLU A 151 -8.38 -14.73 -21.18
CA GLU A 151 -8.07 -15.67 -20.11
C GLU A 151 -7.22 -15.04 -19.01
N ALA A 152 -6.26 -14.18 -19.38
CA ALA A 152 -5.53 -13.37 -18.39
C ALA A 152 -6.49 -12.46 -17.63
N LEU A 153 -7.38 -11.76 -18.34
CA LEU A 153 -8.35 -10.85 -17.71
C LEU A 153 -9.34 -11.59 -16.80
N ARG A 154 -9.82 -12.77 -17.23
CA ARG A 154 -10.70 -13.65 -16.43
C ARG A 154 -10.05 -14.11 -15.14
N SER A 155 -8.73 -14.25 -15.13
CA SER A 155 -7.97 -14.80 -14.02
C SER A 155 -7.51 -13.75 -13.01
N LEU A 156 -7.72 -12.45 -13.25
CA LEU A 156 -7.37 -11.40 -12.28
C LEU A 156 -8.28 -11.47 -11.05
N ASP A 157 -7.70 -11.36 -9.85
CA ASP A 157 -8.48 -11.28 -8.60
C ASP A 157 -8.90 -9.84 -8.31
N GLY A 158 -8.10 -8.85 -8.74
CA GLY A 158 -8.39 -7.45 -8.49
C GLY A 158 -7.78 -6.50 -9.50
N ILE A 159 -8.21 -5.25 -9.48
CA ILE A 159 -7.76 -4.19 -10.37
C ILE A 159 -7.68 -2.88 -9.60
N GLU A 160 -6.57 -2.17 -9.72
CA GLU A 160 -6.47 -0.80 -9.20
C GLU A 160 -7.36 0.16 -10.02
N VAL A 161 -8.50 0.53 -9.42
CA VAL A 161 -9.44 1.51 -9.96
C VAL A 161 -9.30 2.87 -9.30
N ALA A 162 -8.69 2.90 -8.10
CA ALA A 162 -8.45 4.09 -7.31
C ALA A 162 -6.96 4.21 -7.00
N HIS A 163 -6.29 5.13 -7.70
CA HIS A 163 -4.83 5.28 -7.64
C HIS A 163 -4.42 6.76 -7.63
N PRO A 164 -3.37 7.18 -6.90
CA PRO A 164 -2.94 8.58 -6.87
C PRO A 164 -2.60 9.17 -8.24
N ILE A 165 -2.15 8.35 -9.20
CA ILE A 165 -1.89 8.78 -10.59
C ILE A 165 -3.13 9.41 -11.27
N ALA A 166 -4.34 9.03 -10.83
CA ALA A 166 -5.59 9.62 -11.32
C ALA A 166 -5.82 11.08 -10.84
N ARG A 167 -4.99 11.61 -9.92
CA ARG A 167 -4.95 13.05 -9.58
C ARG A 167 -4.32 13.90 -10.69
N GLY A 168 -3.58 13.28 -11.60
CA GLY A 168 -3.00 13.93 -12.77
C GLY A 168 -4.07 14.22 -13.83
N PRO A 169 -3.81 13.91 -15.12
CA PRO A 169 -4.81 14.12 -16.16
C PRO A 169 -6.09 13.32 -15.91
N ARG A 170 -7.26 13.96 -16.06
CA ARG A 170 -8.59 13.30 -15.91
C ARG A 170 -8.72 12.03 -16.76
N SER A 171 -8.06 11.99 -17.92
CA SER A 171 -8.03 10.83 -18.81
C SER A 171 -7.46 9.57 -18.16
N VAL A 172 -6.57 9.71 -17.16
CA VAL A 172 -5.99 8.57 -16.45
C VAL A 172 -7.06 7.83 -15.64
N GLY A 173 -7.84 8.56 -14.81
CA GLY A 173 -8.92 7.95 -14.04
C GLY A 173 -10.00 7.32 -14.93
N VAL A 174 -10.29 7.92 -16.09
CA VAL A 174 -11.20 7.35 -17.08
C VAL A 174 -10.67 6.01 -17.60
N ARG A 175 -9.39 5.94 -18.02
CA ARG A 175 -8.78 4.69 -18.52
C ARG A 175 -8.74 3.57 -17.48
N LEU A 176 -8.48 3.89 -16.21
CA LEU A 176 -8.54 2.90 -15.13
C LEU A 176 -9.96 2.33 -15.00
N GLY A 177 -10.98 3.19 -15.05
CA GLY A 177 -12.38 2.77 -15.04
C GLY A 177 -12.80 1.96 -16.28
N GLU A 178 -12.33 2.34 -17.48
CA GLU A 178 -12.56 1.61 -18.72
C GLU A 178 -11.93 0.21 -18.69
N PHE A 179 -10.69 0.09 -18.19
CA PHE A 179 -10.03 -1.20 -18.00
C PHE A 179 -10.81 -2.07 -17.01
N PHE A 180 -11.21 -1.52 -15.87
CA PHE A 180 -12.03 -2.23 -14.89
C PHE A 180 -13.35 -2.73 -15.47
N ASN A 181 -14.08 -1.89 -16.20
CA ASN A 181 -15.34 -2.28 -16.83
C ASN A 181 -15.16 -3.37 -17.89
N ARG A 182 -14.05 -3.32 -18.66
CA ARG A 182 -13.69 -4.35 -19.63
C ARG A 182 -13.46 -5.70 -18.95
N VAL A 183 -12.70 -5.73 -17.85
CA VAL A 183 -12.47 -6.99 -17.12
C VAL A 183 -13.75 -7.47 -16.46
N ARG A 184 -14.58 -6.59 -15.88
CA ARG A 184 -15.87 -6.97 -15.30
C ARG A 184 -16.83 -7.64 -16.29
N ALA A 185 -16.71 -7.34 -17.58
CA ALA A 185 -17.50 -8.01 -18.61
C ALA A 185 -17.16 -9.51 -18.77
N VAL A 186 -15.97 -9.95 -18.34
CA VAL A 186 -15.53 -11.35 -18.40
C VAL A 186 -15.26 -11.99 -17.04
N ASN A 187 -15.05 -11.18 -15.99
CA ASN A 187 -14.94 -11.57 -14.59
C ASN A 187 -15.75 -10.60 -13.72
N PRO A 188 -17.06 -10.84 -13.54
CA PRO A 188 -17.95 -9.94 -12.80
C PRO A 188 -17.56 -9.69 -11.34
N ASP A 189 -16.82 -10.63 -10.75
CA ASP A 189 -16.42 -10.66 -9.34
C ASP A 189 -15.03 -10.06 -9.09
N VAL A 190 -14.35 -9.54 -10.13
CA VAL A 190 -13.02 -8.92 -9.97
C VAL A 190 -13.07 -7.77 -8.96
N ALA A 191 -12.18 -7.80 -7.98
CA ALA A 191 -12.16 -6.84 -6.90
C ALA A 191 -11.75 -5.43 -7.40
N PRO A 192 -12.54 -4.38 -7.13
CA PRO A 192 -12.02 -3.02 -7.21
C PRO A 192 -11.02 -2.81 -6.07
N ILE A 193 -9.81 -2.38 -6.42
CA ILE A 193 -8.72 -2.11 -5.50
C ILE A 193 -8.38 -0.62 -5.53
N GLY A 194 -8.14 -0.06 -4.35
CA GLY A 194 -7.56 1.25 -4.16
C GLY A 194 -6.27 1.12 -3.37
N SER A 195 -5.18 1.66 -3.88
CA SER A 195 -3.87 1.58 -3.22
C SER A 195 -2.99 2.76 -3.62
N THR A 196 -2.00 3.05 -2.78
CA THR A 196 -1.25 4.31 -2.88
C THR A 196 -0.07 4.22 -3.85
N ASP A 197 0.42 3.02 -4.16
CA ASP A 197 1.71 2.85 -4.86
C ASP A 197 2.81 3.62 -4.11
N PHE A 198 2.84 3.34 -2.80
CA PHE A 198 3.59 4.17 -1.86
C PHE A 198 5.09 3.97 -2.05
N HIS A 199 5.76 5.03 -2.49
CA HIS A 199 7.21 5.14 -2.56
C HIS A 199 7.76 6.12 -1.53
N MET A 200 7.26 7.36 -1.52
CA MET A 200 7.73 8.44 -0.64
C MET A 200 6.73 9.61 -0.48
N THR A 201 6.15 10.11 -1.58
CA THR A 201 5.56 11.46 -1.62
C THR A 201 4.07 11.51 -1.32
N ALA A 202 3.34 10.43 -1.58
CA ALA A 202 1.94 10.30 -1.23
C ALA A 202 1.83 9.80 0.22
N PRO A 203 0.90 10.34 1.05
CA PRO A 203 0.62 9.74 2.34
C PRO A 203 0.17 8.29 2.20
N LEU A 204 0.74 7.35 2.95
CA LEU A 204 0.34 5.94 2.92
C LEU A 204 -1.18 5.80 3.15
N GLY A 205 -1.83 4.91 2.41
CA GLY A 205 -3.29 4.74 2.39
C GLY A 205 -4.07 5.95 1.84
N LEU A 206 -3.47 6.82 1.03
CA LEU A 206 -4.17 7.94 0.39
C LEU A 206 -5.32 7.43 -0.49
N CYS A 207 -5.03 6.43 -1.33
CA CYS A 207 -6.05 5.53 -1.85
C CYS A 207 -5.96 4.24 -1.05
N ARG A 208 -7.10 3.58 -0.81
CA ARG A 208 -7.15 2.39 0.04
C ARG A 208 -8.31 1.48 -0.34
N THR A 209 -8.30 0.26 0.17
CA THR A 209 -9.33 -0.74 -0.05
C THR A 209 -9.95 -1.15 1.28
N TYR A 210 -11.28 -1.17 1.36
CA TYR A 210 -11.99 -1.82 2.45
C TYR A 210 -12.19 -3.30 2.08
N LEU A 211 -11.74 -4.20 2.96
CA LEU A 211 -11.87 -5.65 2.79
C LEU A 211 -12.97 -6.16 3.71
N LEU A 212 -14.02 -6.76 3.15
CA LEU A 212 -15.10 -7.35 3.94
C LEU A 212 -14.75 -8.80 4.30
N VAL A 213 -14.29 -9.02 5.53
CA VAL A 213 -13.65 -10.26 5.98
C VAL A 213 -14.46 -10.97 7.05
N GLY A 214 -14.35 -12.30 7.15
CA GLY A 214 -14.92 -13.05 8.27
C GLY A 214 -14.16 -12.87 9.60
N GLU A 215 -12.86 -12.57 9.50
CA GLU A 215 -11.94 -12.43 10.61
C GLU A 215 -10.75 -11.55 10.22
N ARG A 216 -10.08 -10.96 11.22
CA ARG A 216 -8.85 -10.21 11.02
C ARG A 216 -7.66 -11.16 10.86
N SER A 217 -7.46 -11.65 9.64
CA SER A 217 -6.33 -12.53 9.30
C SER A 217 -5.79 -12.27 7.89
N ALA A 218 -4.55 -12.70 7.64
CA ALA A 218 -3.96 -12.64 6.30
C ALA A 218 -4.79 -13.46 5.30
N ALA A 219 -5.29 -14.62 5.72
CA ALA A 219 -6.15 -15.48 4.90
C ALA A 219 -7.49 -14.79 4.59
N GLY A 220 -8.11 -14.15 5.59
CA GLY A 220 -9.34 -13.37 5.42
C GLY A 220 -9.16 -12.21 4.44
N ALA A 221 -8.03 -11.50 4.50
CA ALA A 221 -7.71 -10.42 3.57
C ALA A 221 -7.58 -10.93 2.12
N LEU A 222 -6.82 -12.02 1.91
CA LEU A 222 -6.65 -12.63 0.58
C LEU A 222 -7.97 -13.19 0.02
N ASP A 223 -8.80 -13.82 0.87
CA ASP A 223 -10.13 -14.33 0.47
C ASP A 223 -11.09 -13.22 0.08
N ALA A 224 -11.08 -12.08 0.80
CA ALA A 224 -11.91 -10.93 0.44
C ALA A 224 -11.56 -10.38 -0.94
N ILE A 225 -10.27 -10.30 -1.28
CA ILE A 225 -9.81 -9.89 -2.63
C ILE A 225 -10.26 -10.92 -3.67
N ARG A 226 -9.97 -12.21 -3.45
CA ARG A 226 -10.31 -13.29 -4.39
C ARG A 226 -11.80 -13.38 -4.71
N ARG A 227 -12.67 -12.99 -3.78
CA ARG A 227 -14.13 -13.03 -3.92
C ARG A 227 -14.77 -11.69 -4.30
N GLY A 228 -13.99 -10.67 -4.62
CA GLY A 228 -14.54 -9.34 -4.93
C GLY A 228 -15.25 -8.65 -3.77
N ARG A 229 -15.03 -9.10 -2.53
CA ARG A 229 -15.64 -8.55 -1.31
C ARG A 229 -14.87 -7.32 -0.83
N THR A 230 -14.67 -6.38 -1.75
CA THR A 230 -13.87 -5.18 -1.53
C THR A 230 -14.62 -3.92 -1.96
N VAL A 231 -14.19 -2.79 -1.40
CA VAL A 231 -14.55 -1.45 -1.88
C VAL A 231 -13.28 -0.62 -1.96
N ALA A 232 -12.93 -0.15 -3.15
CA ALA A 232 -11.84 0.79 -3.32
C ALA A 232 -12.29 2.20 -2.96
N ARG A 233 -11.39 2.98 -2.36
CA ARG A 233 -11.58 4.41 -2.09
C ARG A 233 -10.45 5.20 -2.74
N ASP A 234 -10.82 6.17 -3.54
CA ASP A 234 -9.85 7.12 -4.10
C ASP A 234 -9.49 8.22 -3.11
N SER A 235 -8.49 9.00 -3.52
CA SER A 235 -7.96 10.11 -2.77
C SER A 235 -8.90 11.31 -2.59
N ASN A 236 -10.05 11.34 -3.27
CA ASN A 236 -11.13 12.32 -3.09
C ASN A 236 -12.27 11.76 -2.21
N GLY A 237 -12.13 10.51 -1.78
CA GLY A 237 -13.10 9.81 -0.96
C GLY A 237 -14.20 9.07 -1.73
N ARG A 238 -14.14 9.03 -3.06
CA ARG A 238 -15.10 8.28 -3.88
C ARG A 238 -14.91 6.78 -3.68
N LEU A 239 -16.01 6.06 -3.53
CA LEU A 239 -16.06 4.61 -3.36
C LEU A 239 -16.36 3.89 -4.68
N PHE A 240 -15.74 2.72 -4.87
CA PHE A 240 -15.94 1.84 -6.02
C PHE A 240 -16.12 0.40 -5.51
N GLY A 241 -17.23 -0.23 -5.84
CA GLY A 241 -17.60 -1.53 -5.29
C GLY A 241 -18.97 -1.97 -5.77
N ALA A 242 -19.34 -3.20 -5.46
CA ALA A 242 -20.74 -3.63 -5.57
C ALA A 242 -21.61 -2.76 -4.65
N PRO A 243 -22.84 -2.37 -5.05
CA PRO A 243 -23.68 -1.45 -4.28
C PRO A 243 -23.87 -1.87 -2.81
N GLU A 244 -24.05 -3.17 -2.57
CA GLU A 244 -24.21 -3.77 -1.24
C GLU A 244 -22.94 -3.64 -0.38
N HIS A 245 -21.75 -3.78 -0.98
CA HIS A 245 -20.48 -3.61 -0.29
C HIS A 245 -20.22 -2.13 0.01
N VAL A 246 -20.51 -1.24 -0.94
CA VAL A 246 -20.39 0.23 -0.74
C VAL A 246 -21.30 0.67 0.41
N ALA A 247 -22.57 0.24 0.42
CA ALA A 247 -23.49 0.58 1.49
C ALA A 247 -23.04 0.04 2.87
N ALA A 248 -22.40 -1.14 2.91
CA ALA A 248 -21.82 -1.68 4.14
C ALA A 248 -20.63 -0.84 4.65
N VAL A 249 -19.77 -0.38 3.74
CA VAL A 249 -18.65 0.50 4.06
C VAL A 249 -19.16 1.86 4.53
N GLU A 250 -20.11 2.47 3.84
CA GLU A 250 -20.68 3.78 4.23
C GLU A 250 -21.31 3.73 5.62
N ARG A 251 -22.08 2.68 5.93
CA ARG A 251 -22.61 2.46 7.29
C ARG A 251 -21.48 2.38 8.30
N SER A 252 -20.43 1.60 8.02
CA SER A 252 -19.31 1.43 8.94
C SER A 252 -18.55 2.74 9.16
N LEU A 253 -18.35 3.54 8.10
CA LEU A 253 -17.68 4.84 8.18
C LEU A 253 -18.50 5.89 8.93
N ALA A 254 -19.83 5.82 8.89
CA ALA A 254 -20.70 6.73 9.64
C ALA A 254 -20.58 6.55 11.17
N PHE A 255 -20.19 5.36 11.63
CA PHE A 255 -19.98 5.04 13.05
C PHE A 255 -18.51 4.99 13.46
N ALA A 256 -17.58 5.21 12.53
CA ALA A 256 -16.16 5.20 12.83
C ALA A 256 -15.78 6.41 13.68
N SER A 257 -14.96 6.20 14.71
CA SER A 257 -14.37 7.30 15.47
C SER A 257 -13.51 8.18 14.56
N PRO A 258 -13.45 9.51 14.80
CA PRO A 258 -12.52 10.38 14.10
C PRO A 258 -11.10 9.83 14.19
N ARG A 259 -10.44 9.70 13.03
CA ARG A 259 -9.06 9.21 13.00
C ARG A 259 -8.13 10.19 13.69
N ALA A 260 -7.12 9.67 14.37
CA ALA A 260 -6.04 10.48 14.92
C ALA A 260 -5.41 11.29 13.78
N VAL A 261 -5.52 12.62 13.89
CA VAL A 261 -4.79 13.53 13.01
C VAL A 261 -3.37 13.58 13.56
N VAL A 262 -2.36 13.31 12.71
CA VAL A 262 -0.95 13.51 13.08
C VAL A 262 -0.81 14.93 13.63
N PRO A 263 -0.49 15.10 14.92
CA PRO A 263 -0.42 16.41 15.56
C PRO A 263 0.53 17.36 14.82
N GLY A 264 0.17 18.65 14.73
CA GLY A 264 0.94 19.64 13.96
C GLY A 264 2.38 19.85 14.49
N ASP A 265 2.61 19.56 15.76
CA ASP A 265 3.92 19.62 16.42
C ASP A 265 4.84 18.45 16.01
N GLU A 266 4.33 17.27 15.65
CA GLU A 266 5.16 16.20 15.08
C GLU A 266 5.80 16.61 13.76
N ARG A 267 5.06 17.35 12.91
CA ARG A 267 5.59 17.90 11.65
C ARG A 267 6.71 18.90 11.90
N LEU A 268 6.58 19.70 12.96
CA LEU A 268 7.62 20.65 13.35
C LEU A 268 8.86 19.93 13.89
N ILE A 269 8.69 18.91 14.72
CA ILE A 269 9.80 18.08 15.23
C ILE A 269 10.56 17.43 14.07
N ALA A 270 9.85 16.84 13.10
CA ALA A 270 10.46 16.27 11.90
C ALA A 270 11.21 17.30 11.06
N LEU A 271 10.63 18.49 10.85
CA LEU A 271 11.29 19.59 10.15
C LEU A 271 12.58 20.03 10.85
N VAL A 272 12.55 20.17 12.18
CA VAL A 272 13.75 20.50 12.98
C VAL A 272 14.82 19.43 12.83
N ALA A 273 14.46 18.15 12.87
CA ALA A 273 15.40 17.05 12.64
C ALA A 273 16.02 17.11 11.23
N LEU A 274 15.23 17.34 10.19
CA LEU A 274 15.72 17.44 8.81
C LEU A 274 16.66 18.63 8.61
N LEU A 275 16.33 19.80 9.15
CA LEU A 275 17.19 20.98 9.10
C LEU A 275 18.52 20.74 9.83
N ALA A 276 18.48 20.08 10.99
CA ALA A 276 19.67 19.71 11.73
C ALA A 276 20.54 18.69 10.97
N LEU A 277 19.93 17.71 10.31
CA LEU A 277 20.63 16.74 9.46
C LEU A 277 21.27 17.41 8.23
N GLY A 278 20.59 18.37 7.61
CA GLY A 278 21.15 19.20 6.54
C GLY A 278 22.38 19.97 7.00
N ALA A 279 22.32 20.59 8.19
CA ALA A 279 23.44 21.31 8.77
C ALA A 279 24.65 20.41 9.10
N LEU A 280 24.43 19.14 9.46
CA LEU A 280 25.49 18.15 9.64
C LEU A 280 26.19 17.80 8.31
N SER A 281 25.42 17.73 7.23
CA SER A 281 25.84 17.28 5.90
C SER A 281 26.61 18.34 5.10
N LEU A 282 26.41 19.64 5.39
CA LEU A 282 27.02 20.76 4.65
C LEU A 282 28.50 21.08 5.00
N GLY A 283 29.14 20.29 5.88
CA GLY A 283 30.57 20.45 6.14
C GLY A 283 31.39 19.40 5.38
N GLY A 284 32.20 19.82 4.41
CA GLY A 284 33.20 18.95 3.79
C GLY A 284 34.14 18.31 4.83
N PRO A 285 34.91 17.27 4.44
CA PRO A 285 35.92 16.68 5.31
C PRO A 285 36.88 17.76 5.81
N PRO A 286 37.38 17.66 7.06
CA PRO A 286 38.41 18.58 7.54
C PRO A 286 39.59 18.54 6.56
N ARG A 287 40.01 19.71 6.07
CA ARG A 287 41.30 19.87 5.39
C ARG A 287 42.43 19.77 6.40
#